data_AF-A0A8H6ZHA6-F1
#
_entry.id   AF-A0A8H6ZHA6-F1
#
_cell.length_a   1.000
_cell.length_b   1.000
_cell.length_c   1.000
_cell.angle_alpha   90.00
_cell.angle_beta   90.00
_cell.angle_gamma   90.00
#
_symmetry.space_group_name_H-M   'P 1'
#
loop_
_entity.id
_entity.type
_entity.pdbx_description
1 polymer ?
#
loop_
_entity_poly.entity_id
_entity_poly.type
_entity_poly.pdbx_seq_one_letter_code
_entity_poly.pdbx_strand_id
1 'polypeptide(L)'
;MRLSLPELRDFAMFGSVQDSPTLGSFFARLVRLESLRIDINMFSQAALLETFHTLPPSLRRLWISDIEHPWGQTHTGLDEMLTVLTTSSELCPMLQHFTLDSGSNLSDRAVLLFITARMQESPPALNRVDINFGRQMVVDIMPDLRAFTEMGLAVSLIYLPPQPSQDSPWLGLPDAPLMNWNQSPWPAWVPSMPISDNW
;
A
#
# COMPACT_ATOMS: atom_id res chain seq x y z
N MET A 1 -24.67 -23.57 14.37
CA MET A 1 -23.86 -23.04 15.49
C MET A 1 -23.66 -21.56 15.26
N ARG A 2 -24.12 -20.67 16.16
CA ARG A 2 -24.15 -19.22 15.97
C ARG A 2 -23.03 -18.62 16.81
N LEU A 3 -21.87 -18.36 16.21
CA LEU A 3 -20.77 -17.66 16.90
C LEU A 3 -21.18 -16.19 17.06
N SER A 4 -21.48 -15.76 18.29
CA SER A 4 -21.44 -14.35 18.63
C SER A 4 -20.11 -14.07 19.30
N LEU A 5 -19.37 -13.11 18.76
CA LEU A 5 -18.09 -12.67 19.32
C LEU A 5 -18.19 -11.19 19.68
N PRO A 6 -19.13 -10.79 20.55
CA PRO A 6 -19.42 -9.38 20.83
C PRO A 6 -18.24 -8.64 21.49
N GLU A 7 -17.30 -9.38 22.08
CA GLU A 7 -16.10 -8.85 22.73
C GLU A 7 -14.86 -8.87 21.81
N LEU A 8 -15.00 -9.30 20.56
CA LEU A 8 -13.87 -9.36 19.64
C LEU A 8 -13.43 -7.95 19.25
N ARG A 9 -12.20 -7.59 19.63
CA ARG A 9 -11.58 -6.30 19.33
C ARG A 9 -10.60 -6.35 18.19
N ASP A 10 -9.93 -7.48 18.00
CA ASP A 10 -8.95 -7.67 16.96
C ASP A 10 -9.33 -8.90 16.13
N PHE A 11 -9.41 -8.73 14.82
CA PHE A 11 -9.72 -9.80 13.88
C PHE A 11 -8.74 -9.74 12.71
N ALA A 12 -8.20 -10.88 12.36
CA ALA A 12 -7.34 -11.03 11.21
C ALA A 12 -7.81 -12.21 10.38
N MET A 13 -7.94 -12.00 9.08
CA MET A 13 -8.38 -13.01 8.13
C MET A 13 -7.34 -13.12 7.02
N PHE A 14 -6.75 -14.31 6.91
CA PHE A 14 -5.76 -14.69 5.91
C PHE A 14 -6.12 -16.08 5.36
N GLY A 15 -5.86 -16.35 4.08
CA GLY A 15 -6.11 -17.66 3.43
C GLY A 15 -7.11 -17.57 2.28
N SER A 16 -7.71 -18.67 1.82
CA SER A 16 -8.77 -18.61 0.80
C SER A 16 -10.12 -18.82 1.48
N VAL A 17 -10.95 -17.78 1.54
CA VAL A 17 -12.36 -17.89 1.94
C VAL A 17 -13.16 -17.69 0.66
N GLN A 18 -13.36 -18.78 -0.09
CA GLN A 18 -14.21 -18.72 -1.29
C GLN A 18 -15.59 -18.15 -0.93
N ASP A 19 -15.95 -17.08 -1.64
CA ASP A 19 -17.28 -16.45 -1.76
C ASP A 19 -18.28 -16.87 -0.69
N SER A 20 -18.10 -16.35 0.52
CA SER A 20 -19.13 -16.48 1.54
C SER A 20 -20.06 -15.25 1.45
N PRO A 21 -21.32 -15.40 1.00
CA PRO A 21 -22.31 -14.32 0.96
C PRO A 21 -22.74 -13.85 2.37
N THR A 22 -22.03 -14.28 3.41
CA THR A 22 -22.31 -13.97 4.80
C THR A 22 -21.22 -13.12 5.46
N LEU A 23 -20.13 -12.80 4.76
CA LEU A 23 -19.00 -12.04 5.32
C LEU A 23 -19.40 -10.62 5.74
N GLY A 24 -20.12 -9.87 4.90
CA GLY A 24 -20.62 -8.55 5.29
C GLY A 24 -21.50 -8.61 6.56
N SER A 25 -22.41 -9.58 6.59
CA SER A 25 -23.26 -9.83 7.77
C SER A 25 -22.48 -10.28 9.02
N PHE A 26 -21.29 -10.86 8.85
CA PHE A 26 -20.39 -11.23 9.92
C PHE A 26 -19.71 -9.99 10.51
N PHE A 27 -19.12 -9.13 9.66
CA PHE A 27 -18.49 -7.87 10.11
C PHE A 27 -19.47 -6.91 10.77
N ALA A 28 -20.70 -6.81 10.24
CA ALA A 28 -21.76 -6.02 10.85
C ALA A 28 -22.09 -6.43 12.31
N ARG A 29 -21.79 -7.67 12.71
CA ARG A 29 -22.03 -8.16 14.08
C ARG A 29 -20.85 -7.90 15.02
N LEU A 30 -19.68 -7.55 14.49
CA LEU A 30 -18.47 -7.28 15.27
C LEU A 30 -18.45 -5.81 15.74
N VAL A 31 -19.50 -5.39 16.45
CA VAL A 31 -19.72 -3.98 16.83
C VAL A 31 -18.63 -3.39 17.75
N ARG A 32 -17.78 -4.22 18.36
CA ARG A 32 -16.64 -3.80 19.20
C ARG A 32 -15.28 -3.99 18.52
N LEU A 33 -15.25 -4.32 17.23
CA LEU A 33 -14.00 -4.53 16.52
C LEU A 33 -13.25 -3.20 16.39
N GLU A 34 -12.06 -3.14 16.98
CA GLU A 34 -11.17 -2.00 16.95
C GLU A 34 -10.09 -2.17 15.88
N SER A 35 -9.72 -3.41 15.53
CA SER A 35 -8.66 -3.72 14.59
C SER A 35 -9.08 -4.81 13.61
N LEU A 36 -8.97 -4.51 12.32
CA LEU A 36 -9.25 -5.45 11.24
C LEU A 36 -8.02 -5.59 10.36
N ARG A 37 -7.62 -6.84 10.11
CA ARG A 37 -6.63 -7.17 9.09
C ARG A 37 -7.22 -8.15 8.08
N ILE A 38 -7.21 -7.79 6.81
CA ILE A 38 -7.76 -8.60 5.73
C ILE A 38 -6.78 -8.66 4.56
N ASP A 39 -6.76 -9.81 3.90
CA ASP A 39 -6.22 -9.94 2.56
C ASP A 39 -7.40 -9.86 1.56
N ILE A 40 -7.33 -8.96 0.58
CA ILE A 40 -8.43 -8.75 -0.35
C ILE A 40 -8.51 -9.83 -1.42
N ASN A 41 -7.41 -10.56 -1.66
CA ASN A 41 -7.39 -11.68 -2.60
C ASN A 41 -8.26 -12.86 -2.13
N MET A 42 -8.84 -12.74 -0.94
CA MET A 42 -9.81 -13.65 -0.38
C MET A 42 -11.25 -13.39 -0.82
N PHE A 43 -11.54 -12.22 -1.40
CA PHE A 43 -12.91 -11.78 -1.64
C PHE A 43 -13.14 -11.63 -3.14
N SER A 44 -14.30 -12.05 -3.64
CA SER A 44 -14.79 -11.44 -4.88
C SER A 44 -14.97 -9.94 -4.68
N GLN A 45 -14.85 -9.16 -5.76
CA GLN A 45 -15.01 -7.70 -5.71
C GLN A 45 -16.33 -7.28 -5.06
N ALA A 46 -17.44 -7.99 -5.35
CA ALA A 46 -18.74 -7.74 -4.73
C ALA A 46 -18.71 -7.96 -3.21
N ALA A 47 -18.15 -9.09 -2.75
CA ALA A 47 -18.04 -9.40 -1.33
C ALA A 47 -17.09 -8.44 -0.59
N LEU A 48 -16.05 -7.97 -1.26
CA LEU A 48 -15.14 -6.95 -0.75
C LEU A 48 -15.91 -5.65 -0.49
N LEU A 49 -16.57 -5.11 -1.51
CA LEU A 49 -17.33 -3.86 -1.40
C LEU A 49 -18.42 -3.96 -0.33
N GLU A 50 -19.17 -5.08 -0.28
CA GLU A 50 -20.17 -5.32 0.78
C GLU A 50 -19.54 -5.30 2.19
N THR A 51 -18.37 -5.94 2.34
CA THR A 51 -17.62 -5.94 3.61
C THR A 51 -17.25 -4.52 4.03
N PHE A 52 -16.78 -3.69 3.10
CA PHE A 52 -16.43 -2.29 3.38
C PHE A 52 -17.63 -1.43 3.77
N HIS A 53 -18.80 -1.68 3.18
CA HIS A 53 -20.04 -1.02 3.56
C HIS A 53 -20.59 -1.45 4.94
N THR A 54 -20.08 -2.57 5.48
CA THR A 54 -20.56 -3.14 6.75
C THR A 54 -19.48 -3.12 7.84
N LEU A 55 -18.39 -2.38 7.62
CA LEU A 55 -17.35 -2.22 8.63
C LEU A 55 -17.92 -1.57 9.91
N PRO A 56 -17.53 -2.08 11.08
CA PRO A 56 -18.05 -1.57 12.33
C PRO A 56 -17.56 -0.14 12.59
N PRO A 57 -18.41 0.75 13.14
CA PRO A 57 -18.04 2.15 13.38
C PRO A 57 -16.96 2.32 14.45
N SER A 58 -16.75 1.31 15.29
CA SER A 58 -15.72 1.26 16.33
C SER A 58 -14.31 0.98 15.80
N LEU A 59 -14.17 0.71 14.49
CA LEU A 59 -12.90 0.36 13.88
C LEU A 59 -11.91 1.53 13.96
N ARG A 60 -10.75 1.27 14.55
CA ARG A 60 -9.64 2.22 14.73
C ARG A 60 -8.43 1.90 13.88
N ARG A 61 -8.22 0.62 13.57
CA ARG A 61 -7.10 0.12 12.80
C ARG A 61 -7.60 -0.75 11.65
N LEU A 62 -7.19 -0.43 10.45
CA LEU A 62 -7.52 -1.19 9.25
C LEU A 62 -6.25 -1.51 8.49
N TRP A 63 -5.96 -2.79 8.34
CA TRP A 63 -4.88 -3.32 7.53
C TRP A 63 -5.46 -4.09 6.36
N ILE A 64 -5.14 -3.64 5.15
CA ILE A 64 -5.50 -4.28 3.90
C ILE A 64 -4.23 -4.79 3.21
N SER A 65 -4.24 -6.05 2.80
CA SER A 65 -3.18 -6.68 2.01
C SER A 65 -3.75 -7.10 0.66
N ASP A 66 -3.00 -6.84 -0.40
CA ASP A 66 -3.25 -7.28 -1.77
C ASP A 66 -1.96 -7.85 -2.37
N ILE A 67 -1.24 -8.65 -1.58
CA ILE A 67 -0.02 -9.29 -2.06
C ILE A 67 -0.43 -10.47 -2.94
N GLU A 68 0.05 -10.50 -4.19
CA GLU A 68 -0.26 -11.57 -5.15
C GLU A 68 -0.03 -12.94 -4.51
N HIS A 69 -1.12 -13.67 -4.29
CA HIS A 69 -1.05 -15.05 -3.86
C HIS A 69 -0.83 -15.95 -5.10
N PRO A 70 -0.01 -17.02 -5.02
CA PRO A 70 0.26 -17.93 -6.14
C PRO A 70 -0.98 -18.60 -6.76
N TRP A 71 -2.11 -18.52 -6.05
CA TRP A 71 -3.40 -19.09 -6.43
C TRP A 71 -4.52 -18.03 -6.53
N GLY A 72 -4.18 -16.74 -6.40
CA GLY A 72 -5.13 -15.62 -6.37
C GLY A 72 -5.33 -14.99 -7.75
N GLN A 73 -6.50 -14.40 -7.97
CA GLN A 73 -6.73 -13.50 -9.10
C GLN A 73 -6.13 -12.14 -8.77
N THR A 74 -5.56 -11.44 -9.76
CA THR A 74 -5.11 -10.06 -9.59
C THR A 74 -6.34 -9.17 -9.38
N HIS A 75 -6.53 -8.65 -8.18
CA HIS A 75 -7.69 -7.81 -7.87
C HIS A 75 -7.46 -6.35 -8.26
N THR A 76 -8.30 -5.83 -9.17
CA THR A 76 -8.33 -4.39 -9.52
C THR A 76 -9.17 -3.54 -8.56
N GLY A 77 -9.62 -4.12 -7.43
CA GLY A 77 -10.64 -3.53 -6.55
C GLY A 77 -10.14 -2.53 -5.51
N LEU A 78 -8.83 -2.33 -5.36
CA LEU A 78 -8.27 -1.44 -4.32
C LEU A 78 -8.68 0.02 -4.49
N ASP A 79 -8.65 0.54 -5.71
CA ASP A 79 -9.03 1.93 -5.99
C ASP A 79 -10.53 2.16 -5.72
N GLU A 80 -11.37 1.19 -6.07
CA GLU A 80 -12.81 1.25 -5.81
C GLU A 80 -13.12 1.18 -4.31
N MET A 81 -12.41 0.30 -3.59
CA MET A 81 -12.49 0.22 -2.13
C MET A 81 -12.08 1.54 -1.48
N LEU A 82 -10.96 2.14 -1.89
CA LEU A 82 -10.56 3.46 -1.40
C LEU A 82 -11.62 4.51 -1.74
N THR A 83 -12.23 4.44 -2.91
CA THR A 83 -13.32 5.34 -3.30
C THR A 83 -14.53 5.19 -2.38
N VAL A 84 -14.94 3.97 -2.01
CA VAL A 84 -16.01 3.73 -1.02
C VAL A 84 -15.66 4.33 0.34
N LEU A 85 -14.44 4.09 0.83
CA LEU A 85 -13.96 4.62 2.10
C LEU A 85 -13.80 6.15 2.09
N THR A 86 -13.59 6.76 0.92
CA THR A 86 -13.46 8.20 0.72
C THR A 86 -14.82 8.89 0.66
N THR A 87 -15.79 8.28 -0.02
CA THR A 87 -17.09 8.90 -0.31
C THR A 87 -18.08 8.82 0.85
N SER A 88 -17.88 7.89 1.78
CA SER A 88 -18.74 7.76 2.96
C SER A 88 -17.99 8.09 4.24
N SER A 89 -18.25 9.28 4.78
CA SER A 89 -17.72 9.73 6.08
C SER A 89 -18.26 8.91 7.26
N GLU A 90 -19.38 8.20 7.08
CA GLU A 90 -19.97 7.32 8.09
C GLU A 90 -19.24 5.98 8.23
N LEU A 91 -18.45 5.59 7.22
CA LEU A 91 -17.66 4.36 7.28
C LEU A 91 -16.42 4.59 8.14
N CYS A 92 -16.27 3.80 9.20
CA CYS A 92 -15.12 3.84 10.12
C CYS A 92 -14.77 5.25 10.64
N PRO A 93 -15.71 5.96 11.31
CA PRO A 93 -15.48 7.34 11.78
C PRO A 93 -14.40 7.44 12.87
N MET A 94 -14.01 6.32 13.47
CA MET A 94 -12.96 6.26 14.48
C MET A 94 -11.61 5.77 13.92
N LEU A 95 -11.45 5.71 12.59
CA LEU A 95 -10.25 5.16 11.97
C LEU A 95 -9.04 6.06 12.25
N GLN A 96 -8.07 5.53 12.99
CA GLN A 96 -6.85 6.22 13.41
C GLN A 96 -5.65 5.76 12.58
N HIS A 97 -5.58 4.47 12.29
CA HIS A 97 -4.45 3.84 11.62
C HIS A 97 -4.91 3.08 10.38
N PHE A 98 -4.40 3.48 9.23
CA PHE A 98 -4.61 2.79 7.97
C PHE A 98 -3.30 2.18 7.47
N THR A 99 -3.32 0.89 7.13
CA THR A 99 -2.19 0.18 6.54
C THR A 99 -2.63 -0.49 5.25
N LEU A 100 -1.86 -0.30 4.19
CA LEU A 100 -2.14 -0.88 2.87
C LEU A 100 -0.87 -1.50 2.28
N ASP A 101 -0.85 -2.82 2.18
CA ASP A 101 0.19 -3.57 1.47
C ASP A 101 -0.34 -3.95 0.08
N SER A 102 -0.02 -3.16 -0.94
CA SER A 102 -0.50 -3.39 -2.31
C SER A 102 0.55 -4.15 -3.11
N GLY A 103 0.30 -5.40 -3.49
CA GLY A 103 1.08 -6.10 -4.52
C GLY A 103 0.74 -5.65 -5.94
N SER A 104 -0.44 -5.04 -6.13
CA SER A 104 -0.96 -4.63 -7.43
C SER A 104 -0.78 -3.12 -7.72
N ASN A 105 -1.33 -2.68 -8.86
CA ASN A 105 -1.30 -1.29 -9.32
C ASN A 105 -2.35 -0.42 -8.60
N LEU A 106 -2.07 -0.05 -7.35
CA LEU A 106 -2.83 0.94 -6.59
C LEU A 106 -2.64 2.36 -7.14
N SER A 107 -3.68 3.16 -7.36
CA SER A 107 -3.51 4.53 -7.83
C SER A 107 -3.05 5.48 -6.72
N ASP A 108 -1.97 6.23 -6.98
CA ASP A 108 -1.49 7.31 -6.13
C ASP A 108 -2.60 8.34 -5.84
N ARG A 109 -3.43 8.62 -6.86
CA ARG A 109 -4.57 9.54 -6.73
C ARG A 109 -5.64 9.01 -5.78
N ALA A 110 -5.94 7.71 -5.81
CA ALA A 110 -6.94 7.12 -4.93
C ALA A 110 -6.50 7.21 -3.46
N VAL A 111 -5.21 6.95 -3.20
CA VAL A 111 -4.59 7.13 -1.88
C VAL A 111 -4.69 8.58 -1.41
N LEU A 112 -4.28 9.54 -2.25
CA LEU A 112 -4.31 10.96 -1.89
C LEU A 112 -5.73 11.46 -1.60
N LEU A 113 -6.72 11.05 -2.40
CA LEU A 113 -8.12 11.40 -2.18
C LEU A 113 -8.64 10.84 -0.86
N PHE A 114 -8.33 9.58 -0.55
CA PHE A 114 -8.71 8.96 0.72
C PHE A 114 -8.11 9.70 1.93
N ILE A 115 -6.80 9.94 1.93
CA ILE A 115 -6.12 10.64 3.03
C ILE A 115 -6.68 12.05 3.18
N THR A 116 -6.86 12.76 2.06
CA THR A 116 -7.42 14.12 2.07
C THR A 116 -8.80 14.16 2.68
N ALA A 117 -9.70 13.25 2.28
CA ALA A 117 -11.05 13.19 2.83
C ALA A 117 -11.05 12.97 4.35
N ARG A 118 -10.19 12.06 4.85
CA ARG A 118 -10.07 11.77 6.29
C ARG A 118 -9.44 12.90 7.10
N MET A 119 -8.45 13.59 6.54
CA MET A 119 -7.79 14.71 7.21
C MET A 119 -8.64 15.99 7.21
N GLN A 120 -9.64 16.09 6.33
CA GLN A 120 -10.60 17.20 6.31
C GLN A 120 -11.79 17.01 7.28
N GLU A 121 -11.91 15.83 7.90
CA GLU A 121 -12.87 15.62 9.01
C GLU A 121 -12.50 16.49 10.21
N SER A 122 -13.50 16.92 11.00
CA SER A 122 -13.28 17.82 12.16
C SER A 122 -13.87 17.22 13.44
N PRO A 123 -13.05 16.73 14.38
CA PRO A 123 -11.58 16.59 14.30
C PRO A 123 -11.15 15.41 13.40
N PRO A 124 -9.95 15.47 12.79
CA PRO A 124 -9.44 14.35 12.01
C PRO A 124 -9.13 13.18 12.95
N ALA A 125 -9.75 12.02 12.72
CA ALA A 125 -9.48 10.82 13.48
C ALA A 125 -8.17 10.14 13.03
N LEU A 126 -7.86 10.23 11.74
CA LEU A 126 -6.70 9.58 11.12
C LEU A 126 -5.39 10.23 11.60
N ASN A 127 -4.51 9.43 12.19
CA ASN A 127 -3.22 9.88 12.72
C ASN A 127 -2.03 9.11 12.16
N ARG A 128 -2.26 7.98 11.49
CA ARG A 128 -1.20 7.18 10.87
C ARG A 128 -1.64 6.50 9.59
N VAL A 129 -0.77 6.58 8.57
CA VAL A 129 -0.92 5.91 7.29
C VAL A 129 0.40 5.22 6.93
N ASP A 130 0.36 3.90 6.75
CA ASP A 130 1.48 3.12 6.24
C ASP A 130 1.08 2.47 4.90
N ILE A 131 1.80 2.76 3.82
CA ILE A 131 1.49 2.23 2.49
C ILE A 131 2.74 1.61 1.89
N ASN A 132 2.62 0.35 1.50
CA ASN A 132 3.65 -0.40 0.80
C ASN A 132 3.20 -0.64 -0.64
N PHE A 133 3.89 0.03 -1.57
CA PHE A 133 3.69 -0.12 -2.99
C PHE A 133 4.52 -1.29 -3.51
N GLY A 134 3.83 -2.31 -4.00
CA GLY A 134 4.37 -3.46 -4.72
C GLY A 134 4.90 -3.13 -6.12
N ARG A 135 4.90 -1.84 -6.48
CA ARG A 135 5.49 -1.31 -7.70
C ARG A 135 6.73 -0.48 -7.41
N GLN A 136 7.53 -0.30 -8.45
CA GLN A 136 8.61 0.69 -8.44
C GLN A 136 8.04 2.10 -8.24
N MET A 137 8.82 2.96 -7.58
CA MET A 137 8.49 4.37 -7.42
C MET A 137 8.54 5.06 -8.79
N VAL A 138 7.38 5.34 -9.37
CA VAL A 138 7.26 6.14 -10.60
C VAL A 138 7.05 7.62 -10.25
N VAL A 139 6.27 7.89 -9.20
CA VAL A 139 5.96 9.23 -8.71
C VAL A 139 6.06 9.22 -7.18
N ASP A 140 6.76 10.20 -6.61
CA ASP A 140 6.79 10.42 -5.17
C ASP A 140 5.59 11.29 -4.77
N ILE A 141 4.70 10.72 -3.94
CA ILE A 141 3.50 11.41 -3.43
C ILE A 141 3.74 12.11 -2.09
N MET A 142 4.93 11.97 -1.48
CA MET A 142 5.25 12.65 -0.21
C MET A 142 5.11 14.18 -0.25
N PRO A 143 5.45 14.89 -1.35
CA PRO A 143 5.24 16.32 -1.43
C PRO A 143 3.77 16.72 -1.21
N ASP A 144 2.83 15.95 -1.73
CA ASP A 144 1.39 16.17 -1.58
C ASP A 144 0.91 15.86 -0.15
N LEU A 145 1.58 14.95 0.54
CA LEU A 145 1.25 14.56 1.92
C LEU A 145 1.87 15.46 2.99
N ARG A 146 2.82 16.34 2.61
CA ARG A 146 3.59 17.15 3.57
C ARG A 146 2.69 18.00 4.48
N ALA A 147 1.68 18.65 3.93
CA ALA A 147 0.76 19.47 4.72
C ALA A 147 0.06 18.66 5.83
N PHE A 148 -0.31 17.41 5.55
CA PHE A 148 -0.92 16.54 6.55
C PHE A 148 0.09 16.07 7.61
N THR A 149 1.35 15.84 7.22
CA THR A 149 2.40 15.50 8.20
C THR A 149 2.68 16.63 9.17
N GLU A 150 2.63 17.88 8.71
CA GLU A 150 2.75 19.07 9.56
C GLU A 150 1.55 19.23 10.51
N MET A 151 0.39 18.73 10.11
CA MET A 151 -0.81 18.63 10.98
C MET A 151 -0.76 17.45 11.96
N GLY A 152 0.31 16.64 11.96
CA GLY A 152 0.51 15.54 12.89
C GLY A 152 0.19 14.14 12.34
N LEU A 153 -0.10 14.00 11.04
CA LEU A 153 -0.27 12.68 10.40
C LEU A 153 1.09 11.98 10.27
N ALA A 154 1.25 10.81 10.88
CA ALA A 154 2.40 9.95 10.64
C ALA A 154 2.23 9.21 9.31
N VAL A 155 3.16 9.41 8.38
CA VAL A 155 3.13 8.76 7.05
C VAL A 155 4.37 7.90 6.86
N SER A 156 4.18 6.64 6.46
CA SER A 156 5.25 5.76 5.99
C SER A 156 4.90 5.24 4.60
N LEU A 157 5.73 5.59 3.60
CA LEU A 157 5.60 5.05 2.24
C LEU A 157 6.81 4.17 1.95
N ILE A 158 6.55 2.94 1.52
CA ILE A 158 7.56 1.97 1.12
C ILE A 158 7.32 1.63 -0.34
N TYR A 159 8.37 1.71 -1.15
CA TYR A 159 8.34 1.30 -2.55
C TYR A 159 9.28 0.11 -2.72
N LEU A 160 8.86 -0.93 -3.45
CA LEU A 160 9.74 -2.05 -3.72
C LEU A 160 10.91 -1.61 -4.63
N PRO A 161 12.14 -2.08 -4.35
CA PRO A 161 13.28 -1.84 -5.22
C PRO A 161 13.03 -2.48 -6.60
N PRO A 162 13.62 -1.92 -7.67
CA PRO A 162 13.50 -2.50 -9.00
C PRO A 162 13.99 -3.95 -8.98
N GLN A 163 13.10 -4.90 -9.28
CA GLN A 163 13.55 -6.27 -9.50
C GLN A 163 14.46 -6.28 -10.73
N PRO A 164 15.67 -6.85 -10.63
CA PRO A 164 16.49 -7.07 -11.81
C PRO A 164 15.69 -7.95 -12.76
N SER A 165 15.50 -7.47 -14.00
CA SER A 165 14.88 -8.27 -15.04
C SER A 165 15.60 -9.62 -15.13
N GLN A 166 14.85 -10.72 -15.13
CA GLN A 166 15.42 -12.05 -15.43
C GLN A 166 16.11 -12.08 -16.80
N ASP A 167 15.80 -11.11 -17.67
CA ASP A 167 16.43 -10.85 -18.96
C ASP A 167 17.60 -9.84 -18.90
N SER A 168 18.23 -9.65 -17.74
CA SER A 168 19.52 -8.95 -17.69
C SER A 168 20.61 -9.89 -18.23
N PRO A 169 21.23 -9.58 -19.40
CA PRO A 169 22.28 -10.42 -19.99
C PRO A 169 23.56 -10.52 -19.14
N TRP A 170 23.59 -9.86 -17.98
CA TRP A 170 24.70 -9.84 -17.04
C TRP A 170 24.70 -11.04 -16.06
N LEU A 171 23.64 -11.84 -16.00
CA LEU A 171 23.51 -13.01 -15.11
C LEU A 171 24.36 -14.24 -15.53
N GLY A 172 25.19 -14.10 -16.57
CA GLY A 172 26.10 -15.15 -17.07
C GLY A 172 27.57 -14.75 -17.11
N LEU A 173 27.97 -13.61 -16.56
CA LEU A 173 29.38 -13.25 -16.48
C LEU A 173 29.96 -13.78 -15.15
N PRO A 174 31.05 -14.57 -15.17
CA PRO A 174 31.73 -14.97 -13.94
C PRO A 174 32.14 -13.71 -13.18
N ASP A 175 32.02 -13.76 -11.85
CA ASP A 175 32.40 -12.68 -10.94
C ASP A 175 33.68 -12.00 -11.44
N ALA A 176 33.58 -10.71 -11.75
CA ALA A 176 34.76 -9.92 -12.04
C ALA A 176 35.71 -10.08 -10.83
N PRO A 177 36.97 -10.49 -11.04
CA PRO A 177 37.89 -10.68 -9.93
C PRO A 177 37.96 -9.39 -9.14
N LEU A 178 37.75 -9.47 -7.83
CA LEU A 178 37.85 -8.37 -6.87
C LEU A 178 39.13 -7.57 -7.15
N MET A 179 38.98 -6.46 -7.88
CA MET A 179 40.06 -5.52 -8.08
C MET A 179 40.30 -4.82 -6.74
N ASN A 180 41.39 -5.22 -6.11
CA ASN A 180 41.95 -4.58 -4.95
C ASN A 180 42.21 -3.10 -5.28
N TRP A 181 41.52 -2.19 -4.60
CA TRP A 181 41.47 -0.73 -4.81
C TRP A 181 42.80 -0.01 -4.50
N ASN A 182 43.95 -0.61 -4.79
CA ASN A 182 45.25 -0.05 -4.43
C ASN A 182 46.31 -0.07 -5.56
N GLN A 183 45.93 -0.32 -6.81
CA GLN A 183 46.83 -0.16 -7.96
C GLN A 183 46.07 0.37 -9.19
N SER A 184 45.80 1.68 -9.21
CA SER A 184 45.44 2.40 -10.44
C SER A 184 46.70 2.99 -11.08
N PRO A 185 46.89 2.79 -12.39
CA PRO A 185 47.25 3.89 -13.25
C PRO A 185 46.12 4.07 -14.26
N TRP A 186 45.46 5.22 -14.17
CA TRP A 186 44.42 5.72 -15.08
C TRP A 186 44.59 5.28 -16.55
N PRO A 187 43.53 4.80 -17.24
CA PRO A 187 43.49 4.88 -18.69
C PRO A 187 42.81 6.18 -19.13
N ALA A 188 43.58 6.94 -19.90
CA ALA A 188 43.21 8.20 -20.52
C ALA A 188 42.13 8.03 -21.60
N TRP A 189 40.94 8.58 -21.37
CA TRP A 189 40.01 8.99 -22.43
C TRP A 189 39.32 10.29 -22.01
N VAL A 190 40.09 11.38 -22.05
CA VAL A 190 39.54 12.74 -22.16
C VAL A 190 39.52 13.06 -23.65
N PRO A 191 38.37 13.37 -24.27
CA PRO A 191 38.37 13.98 -25.58
C PRO A 191 38.91 15.40 -25.46
N SER A 192 40.11 15.63 -26.00
CA SER A 192 40.73 16.94 -26.12
C SER A 192 39.87 17.85 -27.01
N MET A 193 39.32 18.93 -26.45
CA MET A 193 38.85 20.07 -27.25
C MET A 193 40.06 20.73 -27.93
N PRO A 194 40.05 21.02 -29.25
CA PRO A 194 41.02 21.93 -29.81
C PRO A 194 40.66 23.37 -29.40
N ILE A 195 41.47 23.93 -28.52
CA ILE A 195 41.66 25.37 -28.43
C ILE A 195 42.46 25.76 -29.69
N SER A 196 41.81 26.46 -30.61
CA SER A 196 42.49 27.24 -31.65
C SER A 196 42.26 28.70 -31.35
N ASP A 197 43.24 29.31 -30.69
CA ASP A 197 43.45 30.76 -30.67
C ASP A 197 44.54 31.14 -31.67
N ASN A 198 44.42 32.38 -32.14
CA ASN A 198 45.26 33.17 -33.05
C ASN A 198 44.90 33.01 -34.53
N TRP A 199 44.20 34.00 -35.11
CA TRP A 199 44.73 35.33 -35.40
C TRP A 199 43.73 36.43 -35.04
#